data_AF-A0A814ZB90-F1
#
_entry.id   AF-A0A814ZB90-F1
#
_cell.length_a   1.000
_cell.length_b   1.000
_cell.length_c   1.000
_cell.angle_alpha   90.00
_cell.angle_beta   90.00
_cell.angle_gamma   90.00
#
_symmetry.space_group_name_H-M   'P 1'
#
loop_
_entity.id
_entity.type
_entity.pdbx_description
1 polymer ?
#
loop_
_entity_poly.entity_id
_entity_poly.type
_entity_poly.pdbx_seq_one_letter_code
_entity_poly.pdbx_strand_id
1 'polypeptide(L)'
;MYLCIHGSELKSAYTSRNDIPVCSPTLRSSPHIRLQDNYDIIVVGAGAAGCIVSTKLANALDMKILLVEAGVETGNNDNDNITNPALWLNVLHNDTLE
;
A
#
# COMPACT_ATOMS: atom_id res chain seq x y z
N MET A 1 4.24 -5.05 1.01
CA MET A 1 2.89 -4.98 1.63
C MET A 1 1.88 -5.47 0.58
N TYR A 2 0.76 -6.06 0.98
CA TYR A 2 -0.33 -6.34 0.03
C TYR A 2 -1.72 -6.22 0.69
N LEU A 3 -2.73 -6.04 -0.14
CA LEU A 3 -4.12 -5.82 0.23
C LEU A 3 -5.07 -6.53 -0.74
N CYS A 4 -6.02 -7.30 -0.20
CA CYS A 4 -7.09 -7.94 -0.96
C CYS A 4 -8.40 -7.18 -0.75
N ILE A 5 -8.97 -6.67 -1.85
CA ILE A 5 -10.22 -5.90 -1.84
C ILE A 5 -11.24 -6.62 -2.72
N HIS A 6 -12.48 -6.68 -2.28
CA HIS A 6 -13.59 -7.17 -3.10
C HIS A 6 -14.83 -6.34 -2.81
N GLY A 7 -15.39 -5.71 -3.84
CA GLY A 7 -16.47 -4.75 -3.66
C GLY A 7 -16.04 -3.58 -2.78
N SER A 8 -16.89 -3.22 -1.81
CA SER A 8 -16.61 -2.21 -0.79
C SER A 8 -15.90 -2.75 0.45
N GLU A 9 -15.64 -4.05 0.51
CA GLU A 9 -15.09 -4.70 1.70
C GLU A 9 -13.60 -5.02 1.56
N LEU A 10 -12.87 -4.69 2.63
CA LEU A 10 -11.52 -5.17 2.84
C LEU A 10 -11.56 -6.64 3.28
N LYS A 11 -10.97 -7.56 2.51
CA LYS A 11 -10.96 -8.99 2.86
C LYS A 11 -9.71 -9.40 3.62
N SER A 12 -8.56 -8.84 3.29
CA SER A 12 -7.30 -9.14 3.97
C SER A 12 -6.23 -8.09 3.68
N ALA A 13 -5.40 -7.77 4.68
CA ALA A 13 -4.27 -6.85 4.57
C ALA A 13 -3.05 -7.47 5.24
N TYR A 14 -1.87 -7.30 4.65
CA TYR A 14 -0.62 -7.73 5.27
C TYR A 14 0.51 -6.76 4.99
N THR A 15 1.20 -6.40 6.06
CA THR A 15 2.42 -5.62 6.04
C THR A 15 3.53 -6.45 6.67
N SER A 16 4.74 -6.37 6.10
CA SER A 16 5.90 -7.14 6.55
C SER A 16 6.57 -6.55 7.81
N ARG A 17 6.07 -5.44 8.35
CA ARG A 17 6.63 -4.86 9.58
C ARG A 17 5.82 -5.29 10.79
N ASN A 18 6.53 -5.68 11.85
CA ASN A 18 6.01 -6.01 13.18
C ASN A 18 5.32 -4.82 13.89
N ASP A 19 5.14 -3.69 13.21
CA ASP A 19 4.57 -2.47 13.76
C ASP A 19 3.25 -2.17 13.04
N ILE A 20 2.18 -2.17 13.84
CA ILE A 20 0.82 -1.68 13.58
C ILE A 20 -0.12 -2.73 12.93
N PRO A 21 -1.07 -3.29 13.71
CA PRO A 21 -2.22 -3.94 13.13
C PRO A 21 -3.05 -2.89 12.39
N VAL A 22 -3.20 -3.05 11.07
CA VAL A 22 -4.15 -2.24 10.31
C VAL A 22 -5.53 -2.53 10.90
N CYS A 23 -6.19 -1.51 11.44
CA CYS A 23 -7.50 -1.61 12.09
C CYS A 23 -8.50 -2.39 11.21
N SER A 24 -8.69 -3.66 11.52
CA SER A 24 -9.82 -4.48 11.09
C SER A 24 -10.45 -5.02 12.38
N PRO A 25 -11.72 -4.70 12.71
CA PRO A 25 -12.31 -5.04 14.00
C PRO A 25 -12.51 -6.55 14.25
N THR A 26 -12.21 -7.43 13.29
CA THR A 26 -12.85 -8.77 13.27
C THR A 26 -12.03 -9.95 12.76
N LEU A 27 -10.69 -10.00 12.93
CA LEU A 27 -10.00 -11.29 12.80
C LEU A 27 -8.83 -11.46 13.77
N ARG A 28 -9.13 -12.15 14.89
CA ARG A 28 -8.13 -12.85 15.70
C ARG A 28 -7.94 -14.25 15.12
N SER A 29 -6.91 -14.45 14.33
CA SER A 29 -6.19 -15.72 14.19
C SER A 29 -4.88 -15.44 13.48
N SER A 30 -3.86 -16.25 13.74
CA SER A 30 -2.48 -16.15 13.26
C SER A 30 -2.38 -15.59 11.83
N PRO A 31 -1.35 -14.77 11.50
CA PRO A 31 -1.25 -14.08 10.21
C PRO A 31 -0.81 -15.05 9.10
N HIS A 32 -1.51 -16.17 8.96
CA HIS A 32 -1.52 -16.94 7.75
C HIS A 32 -2.34 -16.16 6.74
N ILE A 33 -1.60 -15.38 5.97
CA ILE A 33 -1.95 -14.85 4.66
C ILE A 33 -2.91 -15.82 3.93
N ARG A 34 -4.19 -15.47 3.82
CA ARG A 34 -5.13 -16.20 2.97
C ARG A 34 -5.28 -15.44 1.67
N LEU A 35 -4.30 -15.58 0.77
CA LEU A 35 -4.50 -15.18 -0.62
C LEU A 35 -5.65 -15.98 -1.20
N GLN A 36 -6.44 -15.33 -2.04
CA GLN A 36 -7.47 -15.99 -2.81
C GLN A 36 -6.81 -16.67 -4.01
N ASP A 37 -7.44 -17.73 -4.51
CA ASP A 37 -6.90 -18.47 -5.66
C ASP A 37 -6.90 -17.64 -6.95
N ASN A 38 -7.80 -16.64 -7.06
CA ASN A 38 -8.00 -15.87 -8.29
C ASN A 38 -8.37 -14.41 -8.01
N TYR A 39 -7.70 -13.49 -8.71
CA TYR A 39 -7.96 -12.05 -8.75
C TYR A 39 -8.25 -11.61 -10.18
N ASP A 40 -9.13 -10.63 -10.33
CA ASP A 40 -9.48 -10.09 -11.64
C ASP A 40 -8.41 -9.10 -12.11
N ILE A 41 -7.83 -8.34 -11.17
CA ILE A 41 -6.79 -7.34 -11.44
C ILE A 41 -5.74 -7.38 -10.32
N ILE A 42 -4.48 -7.25 -10.72
CA ILE A 42 -3.36 -7.00 -9.81
C ILE A 42 -2.89 -5.56 -10.01
N VAL A 43 -2.90 -4.78 -8.94
CA VAL A 43 -2.37 -3.41 -8.93
C VAL A 43 -1.03 -3.42 -8.22
N VAL A 44 0.01 -2.95 -8.90
CA VAL A 44 1.36 -2.82 -8.33
C VAL A 44 1.58 -1.35 -7.96
N GLY A 45 1.92 -1.08 -6.70
CA GLY A 45 2.06 0.27 -6.16
C GLY A 45 0.95 0.63 -5.17
N ALA A 46 1.08 0.36 -3.85
CA ALA A 46 0.13 0.81 -2.81
C ALA A 46 0.40 2.24 -2.30
N GLY A 47 0.98 3.09 -3.16
CA GLY A 47 0.98 4.53 -2.96
C GLY A 47 -0.42 5.14 -3.15
N ALA A 48 -0.51 6.48 -3.05
CA ALA A 48 -1.78 7.20 -3.12
C ALA A 48 -2.62 6.85 -4.37
N ALA A 49 -1.98 6.78 -5.54
CA ALA A 49 -2.66 6.46 -6.78
C ALA A 49 -3.22 5.03 -6.80
N GLY A 50 -2.42 4.03 -6.44
CA GLY A 50 -2.86 2.63 -6.49
C GLY A 50 -3.95 2.30 -5.47
N CYS A 51 -3.93 2.95 -4.29
CA CYS A 51 -5.02 2.84 -3.32
C CYS A 51 -6.35 3.35 -3.88
N ILE A 52 -6.36 4.52 -4.52
CA ILE A 52 -7.58 5.08 -5.12
C ILE A 52 -8.08 4.23 -6.30
N VAL A 53 -7.19 3.83 -7.20
CA VAL A 53 -7.54 3.00 -8.37
C VAL A 53 -8.13 1.66 -7.93
N SER A 54 -7.47 0.98 -6.98
CA SER A 54 -7.94 -0.31 -6.46
C SER A 54 -9.33 -0.21 -5.82
N THR A 55 -9.55 0.85 -5.04
CA THR A 55 -10.83 1.09 -4.37
C THR A 55 -11.94 1.38 -5.39
N LYS A 56 -11.66 2.17 -6.42
CA LYS A 56 -12.64 2.48 -7.47
C LYS A 56 -13.00 1.25 -8.29
N LEU A 57 -12.00 0.45 -8.69
CA LEU A 57 -12.22 -0.77 -9.46
C LEU A 57 -12.99 -1.83 -8.67
N ALA A 58 -12.62 -2.06 -7.40
CA ALA A 58 -13.32 -3.01 -6.55
C ALA A 58 -14.79 -2.62 -6.35
N ASN A 59 -15.08 -1.34 -6.09
CA ASN A 59 -16.45 -0.87 -5.85
C ASN A 59 -17.32 -0.79 -7.10
N ALA A 60 -16.80 -0.23 -8.20
CA ALA A 60 -17.62 0.05 -9.37
C ALA A 60 -17.96 -1.22 -10.17
N LEU A 61 -17.12 -2.26 -10.06
CA LEU A 61 -17.19 -3.45 -10.90
C LEU A 61 -17.28 -4.76 -10.08
N ASP A 62 -17.43 -4.68 -8.76
CA ASP A 62 -17.43 -5.83 -7.83
C ASP A 62 -16.24 -6.78 -8.03
N MET A 63 -15.10 -6.22 -8.43
CA MET A 63 -13.90 -6.98 -8.80
C MET A 63 -13.08 -7.40 -7.57
N LYS A 64 -12.41 -8.55 -7.68
CA LYS A 64 -11.39 -9.00 -6.72
C LYS A 64 -10.04 -8.40 -7.12
N ILE A 65 -9.57 -7.47 -6.30
CA ILE A 65 -8.32 -6.74 -6.54
C ILE A 65 -7.25 -7.22 -5.55
N LEU A 66 -6.07 -7.55 -6.09
CA LEU A 66 -4.85 -7.71 -5.30
C LEU A 66 -3.97 -6.48 -5.50
N LEU A 67 -3.84 -5.65 -4.47
CA LEU A 67 -2.94 -4.51 -4.44
C LEU A 67 -1.63 -4.95 -3.77
N VAL A 68 -0.50 -4.83 -4.46
CA VAL A 68 0.83 -5.16 -3.96
C VAL A 68 1.73 -3.93 -3.96
N GLU A 69 2.60 -3.84 -2.98
CA GLU A 69 3.59 -2.77 -2.82
C GLU A 69 4.91 -3.38 -2.42
N ALA A 70 5.99 -2.87 -3.01
CA ALA A 70 7.32 -3.22 -2.56
C ALA A 70 7.43 -2.91 -1.07
N GLY A 71 8.05 -3.80 -0.29
CA GLY A 71 8.44 -3.41 1.06
C GLY A 71 9.43 -2.24 0.97
N VAL A 72 9.47 -1.39 1.98
CA VAL A 72 10.58 -0.44 2.08
C VAL A 72 11.82 -1.25 2.41
N GLU A 73 12.70 -1.44 1.43
CA GLU A 73 14.07 -1.90 1.68
C GLU A 73 14.81 -0.78 2.40
N THR A 74 14.81 -0.85 3.73
CA THR A 74 15.62 0.01 4.60
C THR A 74 17.08 -0.40 4.47
N GLY A 75 17.69 -0.06 3.34
CA GLY A 75 19.12 0.11 3.20
C GLY A 75 19.44 1.59 3.30
N ASN A 76 19.61 2.10 4.52
CA ASN A 76 20.33 3.33 4.88
C ASN A 76 19.96 4.63 4.14
N ASN A 77 18.73 4.80 3.64
CA ASN A 77 18.28 6.07 3.05
C ASN A 77 17.51 6.91 4.08
N ASP A 78 18.17 7.22 5.19
CA ASP A 78 17.72 8.15 6.24
C ASP A 78 17.79 9.60 5.73
N ASN A 79 17.23 9.87 4.55
CA ASN A 79 17.22 11.20 4.00
C ASN A 79 16.01 11.96 4.55
N ASP A 80 16.26 12.75 5.58
CA ASP A 80 15.30 13.63 6.23
C ASP A 80 14.56 14.53 5.23
N ASN A 81 15.17 14.83 4.07
CA ASN A 81 14.53 15.64 3.04
C ASN A 81 13.34 14.97 2.34
N ILE A 82 13.18 13.65 2.43
CA ILE A 82 12.07 12.87 1.84
C ILE A 82 11.12 12.40 2.94
N THR A 83 11.63 12.09 4.14
CA THR A 83 10.83 11.55 5.25
C THR A 83 10.17 12.64 6.10
N ASN A 84 10.76 13.84 6.18
CA ASN A 84 10.21 14.98 6.90
C ASN A 84 9.53 15.96 5.92
N PRO A 85 8.19 16.13 5.99
CA PRO A 85 7.47 17.05 5.11
C PRO A 85 7.96 18.50 5.20
N ALA A 86 8.49 18.92 6.36
CA ALA A 86 9.05 20.25 6.54
C ALA A 86 10.32 20.51 5.68
N LEU A 87 10.95 19.45 5.18
CA LEU A 87 12.19 19.51 4.41
C LEU A 87 12.01 19.15 2.92
N TRP A 88 10.80 18.79 2.48
CA TRP A 88 10.49 18.45 1.07
C TRP A 88 10.86 19.55 0.07
N LEU A 89 10.84 20.81 0.51
CA LEU A 89 11.21 21.93 -0.32
C LEU A 89 12.64 21.81 -0.87
N ASN A 90 13.54 21.18 -0.12
CA ASN A 90 14.93 20.96 -0.50
C ASN A 90 15.10 19.88 -1.59
N VAL A 91 14.09 19.01 -1.77
CA VAL A 91 14.05 18.00 -2.84
C VAL A 91 13.45 18.58 -4.11
N LEU A 92 12.49 19.50 -3.95
CA LEU A 92 11.80 20.15 -5.05
C LEU A 92 12.61 21.31 -5.66
N HIS A 93 13.48 21.96 -4.87
CA HIS A 93 14.48 22.89 -5.36
C HIS A 93 15.70 22.13 -5.87
N ASN A 94 15.55 21.40 -6.97
CA ASN A 94 16.69 21.10 -7.83
C ASN A 94 16.85 22.29 -8.75
N ASP A 95 17.51 23.34 -8.27
CA ASP A 95 18.05 24.36 -9.16
C ASP A 95 19.12 23.66 -10.00
N THR A 96 18.71 23.15 -11.16
CA THR A 96 19.63 22.96 -12.27
C THR A 96 20.25 24.32 -12.53
N LEU A 97 21.40 24.56 -11.92
CA LEU A 97 22.31 25.61 -12.34
C LEU A 97 22.81 25.24 -13.73
N GLU A 98 22.17 25.82 -14.73
CA GLU A 98 22.86 26.77 -15.61
C GLU A 98 22.18 28.14 -15.46
#